data_AF-A0A8S3WV88-F1
#
_entry.id   AF-A0A8S3WV88-F1
#
_cell.length_a   1.000
_cell.length_b   1.000
_cell.length_c   1.000
_cell.angle_alpha   90.00
_cell.angle_beta   90.00
_cell.angle_gamma   90.00
#
_symmetry.space_group_name_H-M   'P 1'
#
loop_
_entity.id
_entity.type
_entity.pdbx_description
1 polymer ?
#
loop_
_entity_poly.entity_id
_entity_poly.type
_entity_poly.pdbx_seq_one_letter_code
_entity_poly.pdbx_strand_id
1 'polypeptide(L)'
;MYRLFAELEPSVTVTEKNLADRVRYILRSNIFDGAELERLRREAVPSSNENATAENAVPQVAEQEPAHVDTAVNSPVVADSNDDGTFAQELEIEQMRSTLEEAIVENRSTPLENRPRLPRIALCMRNRAVVRALNPMLVTYLEASRDLCDTDSILLGTALAVCRIIGAKVSTAERATGQSSAIPAWRRRIEERIAKARALIGRLICFRSGNNRSRIVRTVRMAFAGTNVSLCQPDIMQKLTERINNLKQRIAAWGKRIRRYTERSNRFNQNSLVSSIPVIRRGSMNHWSDQWQVERAHHRIRPTM
;
A
#
# COMPACT_ATOMS: atom_id res chain seq x y z
N MET A 1 -28.93 18.26 9.65
CA MET A 1 -27.48 18.10 9.93
C MET A 1 -26.65 19.28 9.46
N TYR A 2 -26.69 19.64 8.16
CA TYR A 2 -25.88 20.76 7.64
C TYR A 2 -26.22 22.13 8.24
N ARG A 3 -27.51 22.45 8.40
CA ARG A 3 -27.95 23.71 9.02
C ARG A 3 -27.46 23.86 10.47
N LEU A 4 -27.67 22.83 11.29
CA LEU A 4 -27.18 22.77 12.67
C LEU A 4 -25.65 22.91 12.76
N PHE A 5 -24.91 22.28 11.84
CA PHE A 5 -23.46 22.42 11.79
C PHE A 5 -23.02 23.85 11.43
N ALA A 6 -23.70 24.49 10.48
CA ALA A 6 -23.41 25.88 10.10
C ALA A 6 -23.76 26.89 11.20
N GLU A 7 -24.74 26.58 12.05
CA GLU A 7 -25.11 27.37 13.22
C GLU A 7 -24.10 27.22 14.37
N LEU A 8 -23.61 26.00 14.61
CA LEU A 8 -22.64 25.71 15.68
C LEU A 8 -21.21 26.17 15.33
N GLU A 9 -20.82 26.04 14.06
CA GLU A 9 -19.45 26.36 13.60
C GLU A 9 -19.47 27.23 12.33
N PRO A 10 -19.87 28.51 12.43
CA PRO A 10 -19.95 29.42 11.29
C PRO A 10 -18.59 29.76 10.68
N SER A 11 -17.50 29.48 11.40
CA SER A 11 -16.12 29.69 10.93
C SER A 11 -15.69 28.69 9.85
N VAL A 12 -16.35 27.53 9.76
CA VAL A 12 -15.96 26.44 8.86
C VAL A 12 -16.88 26.39 7.65
N THR A 13 -16.42 26.93 6.52
CA THR A 13 -17.16 26.83 5.25
C THR A 13 -17.03 25.42 4.65
N VAL A 14 -18.04 24.57 4.87
CA VAL A 14 -18.15 23.22 4.29
C VAL A 14 -19.41 23.18 3.41
N THR A 15 -19.44 22.34 2.38
CA THR A 15 -20.67 22.06 1.63
C THR A 15 -21.42 20.87 2.24
N GLU A 16 -22.75 20.85 2.14
CA GLU A 16 -23.59 19.78 2.69
C GLU A 16 -23.13 18.37 2.27
N LYS A 17 -22.74 18.21 1.00
CA LYS A 17 -22.21 16.95 0.47
C LYS A 17 -20.90 16.54 1.14
N ASN A 18 -19.98 17.48 1.36
CA ASN A 18 -18.68 17.21 1.98
C ASN A 18 -18.86 16.82 3.46
N LEU A 19 -19.79 17.47 4.17
CA LEU A 19 -20.14 17.10 5.53
C LEU A 19 -20.68 15.66 5.61
N ALA A 20 -21.63 15.31 4.74
CA ALA A 20 -22.19 13.97 4.70
C ALA A 20 -21.14 12.89 4.37
N ASP A 21 -20.22 13.17 3.44
CA ASP A 21 -19.17 12.23 3.07
C ASP A 21 -18.15 12.01 4.20
N ARG A 22 -17.82 13.07 4.97
CA ARG A 22 -16.97 12.96 6.16
C ARG A 22 -17.61 12.14 7.27
N VAL A 23 -18.90 12.32 7.52
CA VAL A 23 -19.65 11.52 8.51
C VAL A 23 -19.64 10.04 8.13
N ARG A 24 -19.92 9.72 6.86
CA ARG A 24 -19.86 8.33 6.37
C ARG A 24 -18.46 7.74 6.47
N TYR A 25 -17.43 8.55 6.19
CA TYR A 25 -16.05 8.12 6.35
C TYR A 25 -15.74 7.77 7.79
N ILE A 26 -16.07 8.64 8.75
CA ILE A 26 -15.84 8.41 10.18
C ILE A 26 -16.52 7.10 10.63
N LEU A 27 -17.81 6.93 10.30
CA LEU A 27 -18.57 5.73 10.65
C LEU A 27 -18.01 4.44 10.02
N ARG A 28 -17.49 4.52 8.79
CA ARG A 28 -16.92 3.35 8.10
C ARG A 28 -15.51 3.02 8.56
N SER A 29 -14.75 4.03 8.97
CA SER A 29 -13.33 3.91 9.27
C SER A 29 -13.04 3.26 10.63
N ASN A 30 -14.05 3.07 11.48
CA ASN A 30 -13.93 2.51 12.84
C ASN A 30 -12.80 3.16 13.66
N ILE A 31 -12.56 4.46 13.45
CA ILE A 31 -11.52 5.24 14.14
C ILE A 31 -11.90 5.45 15.62
N PHE A 32 -13.20 5.47 15.91
CA PHE A 32 -13.75 5.53 17.26
C PHE A 32 -14.48 4.22 17.54
N ASP A 33 -14.24 3.65 18.72
CA ASP A 33 -15.02 2.52 19.21
C ASP A 33 -16.48 2.96 19.49
N GLY A 34 -17.43 2.02 19.44
CA GLY A 34 -18.85 2.32 19.65
C GLY A 34 -19.12 3.03 20.98
N ALA A 35 -18.36 2.66 22.02
CA ALA A 35 -18.40 3.29 23.34
C ALA A 35 -17.85 4.74 23.34
N GLU A 36 -16.82 5.02 22.55
CA GLU A 36 -16.23 6.37 22.41
C GLU A 36 -17.17 7.31 21.65
N LEU A 37 -17.84 6.81 20.61
CA LEU A 37 -18.86 7.55 19.86
C LEU A 37 -20.05 7.93 20.75
N GLU A 38 -20.53 7.03 21.59
CA GLU A 38 -21.60 7.31 22.54
C GLU A 38 -21.19 8.28 23.65
N ARG A 39 -19.92 8.25 24.07
CA ARG A 39 -19.38 9.26 24.99
C ARG A 39 -19.35 10.64 24.32
N LEU A 40 -18.84 10.74 23.09
CA LEU A 40 -18.80 12.01 22.34
C LEU A 40 -20.21 12.56 22.04
N ARG A 41 -21.19 11.69 21.77
CA ARG A 41 -22.60 12.10 21.62
C ARG A 41 -23.15 12.71 22.90
N ARG A 42 -22.84 12.13 24.06
CA ARG A 42 -23.23 12.67 25.36
C ARG A 42 -22.54 14.00 25.68
N GLU A 43 -21.29 14.16 25.27
CA GLU A 43 -20.51 15.39 25.48
C GLU A 43 -20.94 16.53 24.55
N ALA A 44 -21.40 16.22 23.33
CA ALA A 44 -21.84 17.19 22.33
C ALA A 44 -23.27 17.74 22.56
N VAL A 45 -24.03 17.18 23.50
CA VAL A 45 -25.29 17.76 23.96
C VAL A 45 -25.00 18.65 25.16
N PRO A 46 -24.97 20.00 25.00
CA PRO A 46 -24.84 20.88 26.15
C PRO A 46 -26.07 20.72 27.05
N SER A 47 -25.85 20.59 28.35
CA SER A 47 -26.87 20.64 29.38
C SER A 47 -27.70 21.92 29.25
N SER A 48 -28.81 21.85 28.55
CA SER A 48 -29.85 22.88 28.53
C SER A 48 -31.20 22.22 28.58
N ASN A 49 -31.74 22.26 29.80
CA ASN A 49 -33.14 22.24 30.19
C ASN A 49 -34.01 21.06 29.75
N GLU A 50 -34.29 20.25 30.76
CA GLU A 50 -35.58 19.60 31.03
C GLU A 50 -36.78 20.44 30.53
N ASN A 51 -37.45 19.97 29.48
CA ASN A 51 -38.90 19.67 29.45
C ASN A 51 -39.45 19.57 28.03
N ALA A 52 -40.37 18.61 27.89
CA ALA A 52 -41.39 18.50 26.85
C ALA A 52 -40.95 18.05 25.44
N THR A 53 -41.19 16.78 25.10
CA THR A 53 -42.49 16.34 24.54
C THR A 53 -42.32 14.93 23.99
N ALA A 54 -43.29 14.08 24.36
CA ALA A 54 -43.43 12.70 23.94
C ALA A 54 -43.79 12.56 22.45
N GLU A 55 -43.86 11.30 22.01
CA GLU A 55 -44.49 10.80 20.78
C GLU A 55 -43.59 10.62 19.54
N ASN A 56 -42.98 9.43 19.43
CA ASN A 56 -43.46 8.39 18.50
C ASN A 56 -42.62 7.09 18.57
N ALA A 57 -43.15 6.07 19.27
CA ALA A 57 -43.52 4.73 18.79
C ALA A 57 -42.84 4.22 17.48
N VAL A 58 -42.28 3.00 17.26
CA VAL A 58 -42.17 1.62 17.85
C VAL A 58 -41.11 0.88 16.94
N PRO A 59 -40.77 -0.43 17.02
CA PRO A 59 -40.60 -1.39 18.12
C PRO A 59 -39.19 -2.03 18.24
N GLN A 60 -38.87 -2.42 19.47
CA GLN A 60 -37.79 -3.34 19.86
C GLN A 60 -38.16 -4.80 19.54
N VAL A 61 -37.19 -5.60 19.11
CA VAL A 61 -37.22 -7.06 19.23
C VAL A 61 -36.14 -7.47 20.23
N ALA A 62 -36.57 -8.30 21.18
CA ALA A 62 -35.94 -8.65 22.43
C ALA A 62 -34.61 -9.40 22.28
N GLU A 63 -33.63 -8.99 23.09
CA GLU A 63 -32.50 -9.80 23.52
C GLU A 63 -32.82 -10.23 24.95
N GLN A 64 -33.06 -11.53 25.14
CA GLN A 64 -33.22 -12.15 26.46
C GLN A 64 -31.90 -12.80 26.85
N GLU A 65 -31.23 -12.25 27.87
CA GLU A 65 -30.53 -13.09 28.84
C GLU A 65 -31.56 -13.73 29.77
N PRO A 66 -31.26 -14.91 30.34
CA PRO A 66 -30.97 -14.86 31.77
C PRO A 66 -29.86 -15.82 32.25
N ALA A 67 -29.07 -15.27 33.18
CA ALA A 67 -28.75 -15.78 34.52
C ALA A 67 -28.21 -17.22 34.73
N HIS A 68 -27.00 -17.22 35.28
CA HIS A 68 -26.45 -18.09 36.33
C HIS A 68 -27.48 -18.91 37.14
N VAL A 69 -27.22 -20.22 37.26
CA VAL A 69 -27.49 -21.01 38.47
C VAL A 69 -26.34 -21.99 38.68
N ASP A 70 -25.69 -21.88 39.84
CA ASP A 70 -24.77 -22.86 40.40
C ASP A 70 -25.51 -24.16 40.73
N THR A 71 -24.95 -25.32 40.37
CA THR A 71 -25.10 -26.53 41.18
C THR A 71 -23.89 -27.43 41.00
N ALA A 72 -23.09 -27.53 42.06
CA ALA A 72 -22.10 -28.59 42.23
C ALA A 72 -22.79 -29.90 42.62
N VAL A 73 -22.48 -31.00 41.92
CA VAL A 73 -22.55 -32.37 42.46
C VAL A 73 -21.37 -33.18 41.88
N ASN A 74 -20.67 -33.84 42.80
CA ASN A 74 -19.49 -34.69 42.64
C ASN A 74 -19.72 -35.97 41.82
N SER A 75 -18.72 -36.33 40.98
CA SER A 75 -18.07 -37.65 40.71
C SER A 75 -18.90 -38.93 40.43
N PRO A 76 -18.38 -39.93 39.65
CA PRO A 76 -16.98 -40.37 39.68
C PRO A 76 -16.30 -40.69 38.34
N VAL A 77 -14.97 -40.52 38.37
CA VAL A 77 -13.91 -41.34 37.77
C VAL A 77 -14.37 -42.47 36.86
N VAL A 78 -14.09 -42.33 35.56
CA VAL A 78 -13.60 -43.44 34.74
C VAL A 78 -12.40 -42.92 33.97
N ALA A 79 -11.22 -43.36 34.42
CA ALA A 79 -10.00 -43.28 33.65
C ALA A 79 -10.21 -44.14 32.39
N ASP A 80 -10.18 -43.51 31.23
CA ASP A 80 -9.93 -44.21 29.98
C ASP A 80 -8.83 -43.47 29.22
N SER A 81 -7.79 -44.23 28.93
CA SER A 81 -6.45 -43.79 28.61
C SER A 81 -6.38 -43.27 27.18
N ASN A 82 -6.25 -41.94 27.01
CA ASN A 82 -5.75 -41.34 25.76
C ASN A 82 -4.34 -40.78 26.00
N ASP A 83 -3.41 -41.69 26.25
CA ASP A 83 -1.98 -41.41 26.43
C ASP A 83 -1.32 -40.94 25.11
N ASP A 84 -1.90 -41.30 23.96
CA ASP A 84 -1.35 -41.01 22.62
C ASP A 84 -1.41 -39.52 22.21
N GLY A 85 -2.34 -38.75 22.79
CA GLY A 85 -2.50 -37.32 22.50
C GLY A 85 -1.46 -36.43 23.17
N THR A 86 -0.98 -36.82 24.35
CA THR A 86 0.01 -36.06 25.12
C THR A 86 1.41 -36.24 24.53
N PHE A 87 1.78 -37.47 24.13
CA PHE A 87 3.06 -37.74 23.46
C PHE A 87 3.17 -37.04 22.11
N ALA A 88 2.09 -36.99 21.31
CA ALA A 88 2.09 -36.28 20.03
C ALA A 88 2.26 -34.76 20.21
N GLN A 89 1.59 -34.17 21.20
CA GLN A 89 1.68 -32.74 21.49
C GLN A 89 3.06 -32.35 22.04
N GLU A 90 3.65 -33.18 22.89
CA GLU A 90 4.99 -32.96 23.44
C GLU A 90 6.08 -33.10 22.36
N LEU A 91 5.92 -34.07 21.46
CA LEU A 91 6.80 -34.23 20.29
C LEU A 91 6.73 -33.02 19.34
N GLU A 92 5.54 -32.46 19.10
CA GLU A 92 5.36 -31.24 18.30
C GLU A 92 6.04 -30.02 18.96
N ILE A 93 5.92 -29.88 20.28
CA ILE A 93 6.56 -28.80 21.04
C ILE A 93 8.09 -28.91 20.96
N GLU A 94 8.63 -30.12 21.09
CA GLU A 94 10.07 -30.36 21.01
C GLU A 94 10.62 -30.10 19.60
N GLN A 95 9.87 -30.47 18.56
CA GLN A 95 10.22 -30.13 17.17
C GLN A 95 10.24 -28.61 16.94
N MET A 96 9.28 -27.88 17.52
CA MET A 96 9.24 -26.41 17.46
C MET A 96 10.42 -25.79 18.20
N ARG A 97 10.81 -26.35 19.34
CA ARG A 97 11.98 -25.93 20.12
C ARG A 97 13.29 -26.15 19.35
N SER A 98 13.49 -27.34 18.81
CA SER A 98 14.66 -27.67 17.99
C SER A 98 14.77 -26.73 16.79
N THR A 99 13.67 -26.48 16.08
CA THR A 99 13.65 -25.54 14.94
C THR A 99 14.01 -24.10 15.36
N LEU A 100 13.61 -23.69 16.56
CA LEU A 100 13.94 -22.38 17.13
C LEU A 100 15.44 -22.27 17.44
N GLU A 101 15.99 -23.28 18.13
CA GLU A 101 17.41 -23.33 18.49
C GLU A 101 18.31 -23.28 17.25
N GLU A 102 18.01 -24.08 16.23
CA GLU A 102 18.72 -24.07 14.95
C GLU A 102 18.70 -22.70 14.27
N ALA A 103 17.53 -22.05 14.22
CA ALA A 103 17.39 -20.74 13.57
C ALA A 103 18.11 -19.62 14.34
N ILE A 104 18.16 -19.68 15.67
CA ILE A 104 18.91 -18.72 16.49
C ILE A 104 20.41 -18.88 16.27
N VAL A 105 20.93 -20.12 16.29
CA VAL A 105 22.36 -20.41 16.07
C VAL A 105 22.81 -19.96 14.68
N GLU A 106 22.05 -20.30 13.65
CA GLU A 106 22.32 -19.87 12.27
C GLU A 106 22.40 -18.34 12.15
N ASN A 107 21.44 -17.63 12.76
CA ASN A 107 21.36 -16.19 12.62
C ASN A 107 22.42 -15.43 13.44
N ARG A 108 22.89 -15.99 14.56
CA ARG A 108 24.05 -15.47 15.31
C ARG A 108 25.34 -15.49 14.48
N SER A 109 25.49 -16.48 13.61
CA SER A 109 26.66 -16.64 12.73
C SER A 109 26.57 -15.84 11.42
N THR A 110 25.42 -15.23 11.11
CA THR A 110 25.16 -14.56 9.83
C THR A 110 25.39 -13.05 9.94
N PRO A 111 26.27 -12.45 9.11
CA PRO A 111 26.48 -11.01 9.10
C PRO A 111 25.22 -10.27 8.60
N LEU A 112 25.04 -9.02 9.05
CA LEU A 112 23.83 -8.22 8.78
C LEU A 112 23.41 -8.17 7.31
N GLU A 113 24.40 -8.08 6.41
CA GLU A 113 24.19 -7.95 4.95
C GLU A 113 23.59 -9.21 4.30
N ASN A 114 23.86 -10.38 4.89
CA ASN A 114 23.43 -11.68 4.36
C ASN A 114 22.15 -12.20 5.01
N ARG A 115 21.55 -11.41 5.91
CA ARG A 115 20.36 -11.84 6.63
C ARG A 115 19.16 -11.99 5.68
N PRO A 116 18.41 -13.09 5.78
CA PRO A 116 17.27 -13.33 4.92
C PRO A 116 16.14 -12.32 5.16
N ARG A 117 15.41 -11.98 4.10
CA ARG A 117 14.21 -11.14 4.23
C ARG A 117 13.02 -11.99 4.62
N LEU A 118 12.40 -11.62 5.73
CA LEU A 118 11.21 -12.29 6.23
C LEU A 118 9.98 -11.93 5.38
N PRO A 119 9.21 -12.92 4.88
CA PRO A 119 7.95 -12.65 4.22
C PRO A 119 6.90 -12.17 5.23
N ARG A 120 5.92 -11.39 4.76
CA ARG A 120 4.76 -11.03 5.57
C ARG A 120 3.87 -12.25 5.78
N ILE A 121 3.71 -12.68 7.03
CA ILE A 121 2.86 -13.80 7.41
C ILE A 121 1.41 -13.35 7.49
N ALA A 122 0.47 -14.16 6.99
CA ALA A 122 -0.96 -13.90 7.12
C ALA A 122 -1.44 -14.16 8.55
N LEU A 123 -2.35 -13.32 9.06
CA LEU A 123 -2.92 -13.41 10.41
C LEU A 123 -4.08 -14.43 10.47
N CYS A 124 -3.80 -15.70 10.20
CA CYS A 124 -4.77 -16.78 10.39
C CYS A 124 -4.59 -17.46 11.76
N MET A 125 -5.63 -18.15 12.24
CA MET A 125 -5.64 -18.80 13.56
C MET A 125 -4.48 -19.79 13.75
N ARG A 126 -4.16 -20.57 12.71
CA ARG A 126 -3.02 -21.51 12.70
C ARG A 126 -1.68 -20.80 12.94
N ASN A 127 -1.39 -19.75 12.17
CA ASN A 127 -0.15 -18.99 12.32
C ASN A 127 -0.06 -18.32 13.69
N ARG A 128 -1.19 -17.83 14.21
CA ARG A 128 -1.28 -17.25 15.55
C ARG A 128 -1.01 -18.28 16.65
N ALA A 129 -1.46 -19.53 16.48
CA ALA A 129 -1.18 -20.61 17.42
C ALA A 129 0.32 -20.92 17.49
N VAL A 130 1.00 -21.02 16.34
CA VAL A 130 2.47 -21.21 16.27
C VAL A 130 3.22 -20.10 16.98
N VAL A 131 2.85 -18.83 16.74
CA VAL A 131 3.49 -17.68 17.41
C VAL A 131 3.25 -17.72 18.92
N ARG A 132 2.04 -18.05 19.37
CA ARG A 132 1.71 -18.17 20.80
C ARG A 132 2.49 -19.30 21.49
N ALA A 133 2.72 -20.40 20.81
CA ALA A 133 3.48 -21.53 21.36
C ALA A 133 4.97 -21.23 21.50
N LEU A 134 5.56 -20.47 20.57
CA LEU A 134 6.98 -20.08 20.62
C LEU A 134 7.28 -18.90 21.56
N ASN A 135 6.33 -17.98 21.74
CA ASN A 135 6.52 -16.80 22.59
C ASN A 135 6.98 -17.09 24.04
N PRO A 136 6.46 -18.09 24.77
CA PRO A 136 6.97 -18.42 26.09
C PRO A 136 8.39 -19.01 26.05
N MET A 137 8.75 -19.77 25.01
CA MET A 137 10.10 -20.33 24.85
C MET A 137 11.14 -19.23 24.64
N LEU A 138 10.74 -18.15 23.96
CA LEU A 138 11.59 -17.00 23.67
C LEU A 138 12.09 -16.30 24.95
N VAL A 139 11.30 -16.29 26.02
CA VAL A 139 11.62 -15.60 27.28
C VAL A 139 12.97 -16.10 27.83
N THR A 140 13.16 -17.42 27.87
CA THR A 140 14.42 -18.05 28.34
C THR A 140 15.63 -17.61 27.52
N TYR A 141 15.48 -17.45 26.20
CA TYR A 141 16.57 -17.02 25.32
C TYR A 141 16.88 -15.53 25.46
N LEU A 142 15.85 -14.70 25.65
CA LEU A 142 16.01 -13.26 25.85
C LEU A 142 16.65 -12.93 27.20
N GLU A 143 16.32 -13.67 28.26
CA GLU A 143 16.96 -13.53 29.58
C GLU A 143 18.46 -13.90 29.54
N ALA A 144 18.84 -14.84 28.67
CA ALA A 144 20.23 -15.23 28.45
C ALA A 144 20.99 -14.30 27.49
N SER A 145 20.32 -13.30 26.91
CA SER A 145 20.92 -12.37 25.95
C SER A 145 21.92 -11.44 26.62
N ARG A 146 23.07 -11.22 25.97
CA ARG A 146 24.18 -10.41 26.52
C ARG A 146 24.22 -8.99 25.97
N ASP A 147 23.79 -8.81 24.72
CA ASP A 147 23.87 -7.53 24.02
C ASP A 147 22.67 -7.31 23.07
N LEU A 148 22.58 -6.11 22.50
CA LEU A 148 21.51 -5.76 21.57
C LEU A 148 21.59 -6.56 20.27
N CYS A 149 22.81 -6.88 19.81
CA CYS A 149 23.05 -7.63 18.57
C CYS A 149 22.58 -9.08 18.68
N ASP A 150 22.79 -9.70 19.84
CA ASP A 150 22.35 -11.03 20.22
C ASP A 150 20.83 -11.05 20.37
N THR A 151 20.26 -10.04 21.05
CA THR A 151 18.81 -9.86 21.14
C THR A 151 18.15 -9.79 19.76
N ASP A 152 18.69 -8.96 18.86
CA ASP A 152 18.23 -8.85 17.48
C ASP A 152 18.41 -10.17 16.71
N SER A 153 19.51 -10.90 16.96
CA SER A 153 19.76 -12.20 16.36
C SER A 153 18.75 -13.26 16.84
N ILE A 154 18.38 -13.24 18.12
CA ILE A 154 17.37 -14.11 18.73
C ILE A 154 15.98 -13.79 18.14
N LEU A 155 15.62 -12.51 18.05
CA LEU A 155 14.32 -12.10 17.50
C LEU A 155 14.16 -12.48 16.03
N LEU A 156 15.19 -12.25 15.22
CA LEU A 156 15.18 -12.63 13.81
C LEU A 156 15.20 -14.16 13.63
N GLY A 157 15.99 -14.89 14.43
CA GLY A 157 15.99 -16.35 14.45
C GLY A 157 14.62 -16.92 14.80
N THR A 158 13.94 -16.33 15.78
CA THR A 158 12.58 -16.71 16.16
C THR A 158 11.59 -16.49 15.02
N ALA A 159 11.65 -15.33 14.36
CA ALA A 159 10.79 -15.06 13.22
C ALA A 159 11.06 -15.98 12.02
N LEU A 160 12.32 -16.42 11.84
CA LEU A 160 12.69 -17.44 10.85
C LEU A 160 12.13 -18.81 11.21
N ALA A 161 12.23 -19.23 12.47
CA ALA A 161 11.65 -20.47 12.95
C ALA A 161 10.13 -20.51 12.72
N VAL A 162 9.42 -19.42 13.04
CA VAL A 162 8.00 -19.26 12.73
C VAL A 162 7.74 -19.41 11.23
N CYS A 163 8.56 -18.78 10.39
CA CYS A 163 8.44 -18.91 8.93
C CYS A 163 8.67 -20.35 8.45
N ARG A 164 9.62 -21.08 9.03
CA ARG A 164 9.91 -22.50 8.72
C ARG A 164 8.73 -23.40 9.09
N ILE A 165 8.21 -23.27 10.31
CA ILE A 165 7.09 -24.07 10.83
C ILE A 165 5.80 -23.82 10.01
N ILE A 166 5.57 -22.58 9.58
CA ILE A 166 4.41 -22.22 8.74
C ILE A 166 4.62 -22.64 7.27
N GLY A 167 5.85 -22.93 6.85
CA GLY A 167 6.21 -23.22 5.46
C GLY A 167 6.25 -21.97 4.57
N ALA A 168 6.48 -20.80 5.16
CA ALA A 168 6.63 -19.54 4.43
C ALA A 168 7.97 -19.49 3.69
N LYS A 169 7.94 -19.14 2.40
CA LYS A 169 9.15 -19.03 1.57
C LYS A 169 9.98 -17.82 2.00
N VAL A 170 11.04 -18.06 2.77
CA VAL A 170 12.04 -17.05 3.14
C VAL A 170 12.97 -16.83 1.95
N SER A 171 13.09 -15.58 1.49
CA SER A 171 14.00 -15.23 0.40
C SER A 171 15.40 -14.98 0.97
N THR A 172 16.39 -15.67 0.43
CA THR A 172 17.79 -15.30 0.61
C THR A 172 18.05 -13.93 -0.03
N ALA A 173 18.96 -13.15 0.58
CA ALA A 173 19.24 -11.78 0.19
C ALA A 173 19.57 -11.62 -1.32
N GLU A 174 20.20 -12.65 -1.92
CA GLU A 174 20.56 -12.69 -3.33
C GLU A 174 19.35 -12.70 -4.28
N ARG A 175 18.20 -13.26 -3.87
CA ARG A 175 16.98 -13.31 -4.70
C ARG A 175 16.10 -12.06 -4.57
N ALA A 176 16.37 -11.19 -3.58
CA ALA A 176 15.55 -10.01 -3.31
C ALA A 176 15.85 -8.81 -4.23
N THR A 177 16.92 -8.87 -5.02
CA THR A 177 17.26 -7.86 -6.04
C THR A 177 16.29 -7.86 -7.23
N GLY A 178 15.43 -8.87 -7.33
CA GLY A 178 14.41 -9.03 -8.37
C GLY A 178 13.12 -8.24 -8.15
N GLN A 179 13.08 -7.20 -7.31
CA GLN A 179 11.97 -6.24 -7.34
C GLN A 179 12.06 -5.46 -8.66
N SER A 180 11.60 -6.09 -9.74
CA SER A 180 11.28 -5.43 -11.01
C SER A 180 10.53 -4.16 -10.64
N SER A 181 11.14 -3.01 -10.93
CA SER A 181 10.59 -1.69 -10.66
C SER A 181 9.16 -1.68 -11.19
N ALA A 182 8.18 -1.84 -10.30
CA ALA A 182 6.83 -2.19 -10.71
C ALA A 182 6.31 -1.04 -11.58
N ILE A 183 6.11 -1.31 -12.87
CA ILE A 183 5.68 -0.29 -13.82
C ILE A 183 4.40 0.34 -13.25
N PRO A 184 4.38 1.66 -13.01
CA PRO A 184 3.24 2.30 -12.38
C PRO A 184 1.96 2.04 -13.15
N ALA A 185 0.84 1.85 -12.42
CA ALA A 185 -0.44 1.49 -13.03
C ALA A 185 -0.91 2.51 -14.09
N TRP A 186 -0.56 3.80 -13.96
CA TRP A 186 -0.87 4.81 -14.98
C TRP A 186 -0.13 4.55 -16.29
N ARG A 187 1.13 4.08 -16.24
CA ARG A 187 1.96 3.84 -17.42
C ARG A 187 1.42 2.64 -18.19
N ARG A 188 1.13 1.55 -17.48
CA ARG A 188 0.50 0.34 -18.03
C ARG A 188 -0.81 0.66 -18.77
N ARG A 189 -1.69 1.45 -18.16
CA ARG A 189 -2.96 1.88 -18.78
C ARG A 189 -2.76 2.65 -20.10
N ILE A 190 -1.73 3.49 -20.20
CA ILE A 190 -1.46 4.24 -21.43
C ILE A 190 -0.83 3.32 -22.48
N GLU A 191 0.10 2.45 -22.09
CA GLU A 191 0.72 1.46 -22.98
C GLU A 191 -0.32 0.49 -23.58
N GLU A 192 -1.28 0.01 -22.77
CA GLU A 192 -2.40 -0.80 -23.26
C GLU A 192 -3.27 -0.05 -24.29
N ARG A 193 -3.53 1.25 -24.07
CA ARG A 193 -4.28 2.08 -25.04
C ARG A 193 -3.51 2.22 -26.35
N ILE A 194 -2.19 2.42 -26.27
CA ILE A 194 -1.31 2.46 -27.44
C ILE A 194 -1.33 1.12 -28.17
N ALA A 195 -1.20 -0.01 -27.47
CA ALA A 195 -1.23 -1.35 -28.04
C ALA A 195 -2.55 -1.63 -28.76
N LYS A 196 -3.70 -1.35 -28.11
CA LYS A 196 -5.03 -1.48 -28.71
C LYS A 196 -5.18 -0.62 -29.97
N ALA A 197 -4.69 0.62 -29.95
CA ALA A 197 -4.72 1.51 -31.12
C ALA A 197 -3.84 1.00 -32.27
N ARG A 198 -2.63 0.49 -31.98
CA ARG A 198 -1.75 -0.12 -32.99
C ARG A 198 -2.39 -1.36 -33.63
N ALA A 199 -2.97 -2.23 -32.81
CA ALA A 199 -3.68 -3.41 -33.31
C ALA A 199 -4.87 -3.02 -34.21
N LEU A 200 -5.61 -1.98 -33.85
CA LEU A 200 -6.70 -1.46 -34.69
C LEU A 200 -6.17 -0.87 -36.01
N ILE A 201 -5.11 -0.06 -35.97
CA ILE A 201 -4.45 0.46 -37.20
C ILE A 201 -4.09 -0.69 -38.13
N GLY A 202 -3.45 -1.75 -37.62
CA GLY A 202 -3.09 -2.92 -38.43
C GLY A 202 -4.30 -3.54 -39.12
N ARG A 203 -5.42 -3.72 -38.40
CA ARG A 203 -6.66 -4.26 -38.98
C ARG A 203 -7.28 -3.34 -40.03
N LEU A 204 -7.25 -2.00 -39.81
CA LEU A 204 -7.74 -1.03 -40.80
C LEU A 204 -6.89 -1.04 -42.07
N ILE A 205 -5.56 -1.19 -41.94
CA ILE A 205 -4.64 -1.32 -43.08
C ILE A 205 -4.94 -2.62 -43.84
N CYS A 206 -5.07 -3.76 -43.15
CA CYS A 206 -5.42 -5.03 -43.80
C CYS A 206 -6.74 -4.95 -44.59
N PHE A 207 -7.77 -4.29 -44.03
CA PHE A 207 -9.03 -4.07 -44.73
C PHE A 207 -8.84 -3.19 -45.98
N ARG A 208 -8.06 -2.11 -45.86
CA ARG A 208 -7.72 -1.21 -46.98
C ARG A 208 -6.96 -1.94 -48.10
N SER A 209 -6.14 -2.92 -47.76
CA SER A 209 -5.44 -3.78 -48.73
C SER A 209 -6.33 -4.83 -49.41
N GLY A 210 -7.66 -4.81 -49.19
CA GLY A 210 -8.62 -5.72 -49.82
C GLY A 210 -8.93 -7.00 -49.04
N ASN A 211 -8.47 -7.12 -47.79
CA ASN A 211 -8.76 -8.30 -46.98
C ASN A 211 -10.16 -8.23 -46.35
N ASN A 212 -11.11 -8.94 -46.96
CA ASN A 212 -12.53 -8.93 -46.58
C ASN A 212 -12.95 -10.08 -45.66
N ARG A 213 -12.00 -10.70 -44.93
CA ARG A 213 -12.34 -11.72 -43.93
C ARG A 213 -13.33 -11.16 -42.90
N SER A 214 -14.35 -11.94 -42.55
CA SER A 214 -15.44 -11.54 -41.65
C SER A 214 -14.98 -10.94 -40.32
N ARG A 215 -13.90 -11.47 -39.72
CA ARG A 215 -13.30 -10.94 -38.48
C ARG A 215 -12.76 -9.51 -38.63
N ILE A 216 -12.15 -9.20 -39.78
CA ILE A 216 -11.60 -7.88 -40.08
C ILE A 216 -12.76 -6.92 -40.31
N VAL A 217 -13.72 -7.28 -41.18
CA VAL A 217 -14.92 -6.47 -41.46
C VAL A 217 -15.71 -6.16 -40.18
N ARG A 218 -15.91 -7.14 -39.31
CA ARG A 218 -16.54 -6.93 -37.99
C ARG A 218 -15.76 -5.93 -37.15
N THR A 219 -14.44 -6.02 -37.12
CA THR A 219 -13.62 -5.07 -36.36
C THR A 219 -13.72 -3.66 -36.92
N VAL A 220 -13.69 -3.51 -38.25
CA VAL A 220 -13.83 -2.21 -38.92
C VAL A 220 -15.21 -1.62 -38.62
N ARG A 221 -16.28 -2.42 -38.70
CA ARG A 221 -17.64 -1.98 -38.34
C ARG A 221 -17.72 -1.49 -36.90
N MET A 222 -17.11 -2.21 -35.95
CA MET A 222 -17.01 -1.78 -34.56
C MET A 222 -16.18 -0.51 -34.39
N ALA A 223 -15.13 -0.31 -35.20
CA ALA A 223 -14.28 0.87 -35.15
C ALA A 223 -15.00 2.17 -35.55
N PHE A 224 -16.06 2.03 -36.35
CA PHE A 224 -16.99 3.07 -36.79
C PHE A 224 -18.36 2.98 -36.11
N ALA A 225 -18.53 2.15 -35.08
CA ALA A 225 -19.78 2.08 -34.33
C ALA A 225 -20.12 3.45 -33.73
N GLY A 226 -21.35 3.92 -33.94
CA GLY A 226 -21.78 5.26 -33.53
C GLY A 226 -21.30 6.40 -34.42
N THR A 227 -20.58 6.12 -35.52
CA THR A 227 -20.36 7.09 -36.60
C THR A 227 -21.27 6.74 -37.78
N ASN A 228 -21.81 7.74 -38.47
CA ASN A 228 -22.70 7.57 -39.64
C ASN A 228 -21.93 7.10 -40.89
N VAL A 229 -21.01 6.16 -40.73
CA VAL A 229 -20.12 5.64 -41.78
C VAL A 229 -20.52 4.22 -42.08
N SER A 230 -21.06 4.01 -43.28
CA SER A 230 -21.31 2.67 -43.80
C SER A 230 -20.14 2.19 -44.65
N LEU A 231 -19.83 0.89 -44.54
CA LEU A 231 -18.74 0.25 -45.28
C LEU A 231 -18.96 0.21 -46.79
N CYS A 232 -20.20 0.40 -47.24
CA CYS A 232 -20.58 0.39 -48.66
C CYS A 232 -20.49 1.80 -49.30
N GLN A 233 -20.15 2.84 -48.54
CA GLN A 233 -20.02 4.19 -49.10
C GLN A 233 -18.79 4.30 -50.00
N PRO A 234 -18.86 5.08 -51.10
CA PRO A 234 -17.73 5.26 -52.01
C PRO A 234 -16.53 5.96 -51.34
N ASP A 235 -16.77 6.75 -50.28
CA ASP A 235 -15.77 7.51 -49.54
C ASP A 235 -15.12 6.74 -48.38
N ILE A 236 -15.42 5.45 -48.22
CA ILE A 236 -14.94 4.65 -47.10
C ILE A 236 -13.40 4.61 -46.99
N MET A 237 -12.69 4.61 -48.13
CA MET A 237 -11.23 4.56 -48.16
C MET A 237 -10.58 5.85 -47.61
N GLN A 238 -11.22 6.99 -47.85
CA GLN A 238 -10.80 8.28 -47.29
C GLN A 238 -11.05 8.30 -45.78
N LYS A 239 -12.25 7.92 -45.35
CA LYS A 239 -12.62 7.82 -43.92
C LYS A 239 -11.75 6.85 -43.13
N LEU A 240 -11.33 5.73 -43.74
CA LEU A 240 -10.36 4.80 -43.18
C LEU A 240 -9.00 5.48 -42.94
N THR A 241 -8.53 6.26 -43.92
CA THR A 241 -7.27 6.99 -43.84
C THR A 241 -7.30 8.04 -42.73
N GLU A 242 -8.39 8.80 -42.64
CA GLU A 242 -8.63 9.77 -41.56
C GLU A 242 -8.64 9.08 -40.19
N ARG A 243 -9.32 7.93 -40.08
CA ARG A 243 -9.37 7.15 -38.83
C ARG A 243 -7.99 6.65 -38.42
N ILE A 244 -7.19 6.16 -39.38
CA ILE A 244 -5.81 5.74 -39.14
C ILE A 244 -4.97 6.93 -38.66
N ASN A 245 -5.08 8.09 -39.31
CA ASN A 245 -4.33 9.28 -38.94
C ASN A 245 -4.72 9.79 -37.55
N ASN A 246 -6.01 9.79 -37.21
CA ASN A 246 -6.49 10.12 -35.86
C ASN A 246 -5.89 9.18 -34.80
N LEU A 247 -5.84 7.86 -35.06
CA LEU A 247 -5.22 6.90 -34.15
C LEU A 247 -3.71 7.13 -34.00
N LYS A 248 -2.99 7.45 -35.10
CA LYS A 248 -1.57 7.82 -35.06
C LYS A 248 -1.33 9.07 -34.20
N GLN A 249 -2.15 10.11 -34.37
CA GLN A 249 -2.08 11.33 -33.56
C GLN A 249 -2.34 11.02 -32.07
N ARG A 250 -3.32 10.18 -31.75
CA ARG A 250 -3.60 9.76 -30.37
C ARG A 250 -2.44 8.97 -29.75
N ILE A 251 -1.83 8.06 -30.49
CA ILE A 251 -0.63 7.32 -30.05
C ILE A 251 0.50 8.31 -29.75
N ALA A 252 0.76 9.28 -30.63
CA ALA A 252 1.79 10.30 -30.41
C ALA A 252 1.50 11.13 -29.14
N ALA A 253 0.26 11.54 -28.93
CA ALA A 253 -0.15 12.27 -27.73
C ALA A 253 0.02 11.44 -26.44
N TRP A 254 -0.34 10.16 -26.46
CA TRP A 254 -0.13 9.24 -25.35
C TRP A 254 1.36 8.99 -25.07
N GLY A 255 2.18 8.84 -26.11
CA GLY A 255 3.64 8.74 -25.98
C GLY A 255 4.26 9.99 -25.33
N LYS A 256 3.84 11.19 -25.78
CA LYS A 256 4.23 12.47 -25.14
C LYS A 256 3.81 12.54 -23.67
N ARG A 257 2.64 12.01 -23.32
CA ARG A 257 2.16 11.95 -21.93
C ARG A 257 3.05 11.05 -21.07
N ILE A 258 3.42 9.86 -21.56
CA ILE A 258 4.36 8.97 -20.85
C ILE A 258 5.68 9.68 -20.60
N ARG A 259 6.27 10.29 -21.64
CA ARG A 259 7.55 11.01 -21.51
C ARG A 259 7.50 12.09 -20.42
N ARG A 260 6.46 12.95 -20.44
CA ARG A 260 6.30 14.01 -19.44
C ARG A 260 6.17 13.47 -18.01
N TYR A 261 5.43 12.38 -17.81
CA TYR A 261 5.23 11.82 -16.48
C TYR A 261 6.48 11.12 -15.96
N THR A 262 7.19 10.39 -16.82
CA THR A 262 8.49 9.80 -16.49
C THR A 262 9.49 10.89 -16.13
N GLU A 263 9.57 11.96 -16.91
CA GLU A 263 10.48 13.08 -16.64
C GLU A 263 10.16 13.78 -15.31
N ARG A 264 8.88 14.04 -15.03
CA ARG A 264 8.45 14.58 -13.72
C ARG A 264 8.86 13.66 -12.57
N SER A 265 8.62 12.35 -12.72
CA SER A 265 8.99 11.36 -11.69
C SER A 265 10.50 11.33 -11.47
N ASN A 266 11.29 11.38 -12.54
CA ASN A 266 12.75 11.41 -12.45
C ASN A 266 13.25 12.68 -11.76
N ARG A 267 12.71 13.86 -12.11
CA ARG A 267 13.04 15.13 -11.44
C ARG A 267 12.69 15.09 -9.96
N PHE A 268 11.52 14.54 -9.59
CA PHE A 268 11.13 14.38 -8.20
C PHE A 268 12.12 13.48 -7.44
N ASN A 269 12.49 12.33 -8.02
CA ASN A 269 13.46 11.42 -7.40
C ASN A 269 14.85 12.07 -7.27
N GLN A 270 15.32 12.77 -8.29
CA GLN A 270 16.58 13.52 -8.25
C GLN A 270 16.58 14.59 -7.16
N ASN A 271 15.51 15.39 -7.08
CA ASN A 271 15.37 16.41 -6.05
C ASN A 271 15.30 15.79 -4.65
N SER A 272 14.60 14.67 -4.49
CA SER A 272 14.54 13.93 -3.21
C SER A 272 15.92 13.47 -2.76
N LEU A 273 16.75 12.95 -3.68
CA LEU A 273 18.12 12.54 -3.37
C LEU A 273 18.97 13.75 -2.96
N VAL A 274 18.85 14.88 -3.64
CA VAL A 274 19.60 16.10 -3.33
C VAL A 274 19.17 16.68 -1.97
N SER A 275 17.87 16.71 -1.66
CA SER A 275 17.37 17.18 -0.36
C SER A 275 17.75 16.27 0.81
N SER A 276 18.01 14.98 0.56
CA SER A 276 18.50 14.05 1.58
C SER A 276 20.00 14.11 1.84
N ILE A 277 20.76 14.82 0.99
CA ILE A 277 22.17 15.13 1.28
C ILE A 277 22.16 16.27 2.31
N PRO A 278 22.69 16.08 3.52
CA PRO A 278 22.80 17.17 4.47
C PRO A 278 23.61 18.28 3.82
N VAL A 279 23.00 19.46 3.71
CA VAL A 279 23.68 20.67 3.29
C VAL A 279 24.78 20.90 4.32
N ILE A 280 26.01 20.47 3.99
CA ILE A 280 27.21 20.98 4.64
C ILE A 280 27.11 22.49 4.43
N ARG A 281 26.72 23.22 5.49
CA ARG A 281 26.81 24.67 5.53
C ARG A 281 28.24 24.98 5.08
N ARG A 282 28.39 25.49 3.86
CA ARG A 282 29.61 26.18 3.46
C ARG A 282 29.70 27.40 4.36
N GLY A 283 30.36 27.21 5.50
CA GLY A 283 30.86 28.29 6.30
C GLY A 283 31.82 29.10 5.45
N SER A 284 31.72 30.41 5.58
CA SER A 284 32.76 31.38 5.26
C SER A 284 33.34 31.31 3.85
N MET A 285 32.74 32.06 2.92
CA MET A 285 33.42 32.47 1.70
C MET A 285 33.23 33.98 1.48
N ASN A 286 33.44 34.75 2.55
CA ASN A 286 33.56 36.21 2.52
C ASN A 286 35.04 36.66 2.66
N HIS A 287 36.01 35.86 2.21
CA HIS A 287 37.44 36.19 2.35
C HIS A 287 38.28 36.03 1.08
N TRP A 288 37.63 35.92 -0.09
CA TRP A 288 38.34 35.86 -1.39
C TRP A 288 37.96 36.99 -2.36
N SER A 289 37.11 37.94 -1.94
CA SER A 289 36.77 39.11 -2.76
C SER A 289 37.78 40.26 -2.62
N ASP A 290 38.62 40.25 -1.58
CA ASP A 290 39.53 41.39 -1.31
C ASP A 290 40.94 41.22 -1.90
N GLN A 291 41.34 40.02 -2.32
CA GLN A 291 42.65 39.83 -2.95
C GLN A 291 42.68 40.09 -4.46
N TRP A 292 41.53 40.07 -5.15
CA TRP A 292 41.49 40.32 -6.61
C TRP A 292 41.23 41.78 -7.01
N GLN A 293 40.96 42.67 -6.04
CA GLN A 293 40.79 44.12 -6.30
C GLN A 293 42.07 44.93 -6.06
N VAL A 294 43.05 44.43 -5.29
CA VAL A 294 44.32 45.15 -5.06
C VAL A 294 45.31 44.96 -6.22
N GLU A 295 45.28 43.83 -6.92
CA GLU A 295 46.20 43.55 -8.04
C GLU A 295 45.84 44.25 -9.35
N ARG A 296 44.62 44.78 -9.49
CA ARG A 296 44.18 45.50 -10.70
C ARG A 296 44.44 47.00 -10.67
N ALA A 297 44.88 47.54 -9.53
CA ALA A 297 45.16 48.98 -9.36
C ALA A 297 46.61 49.37 -9.65
N HIS A 298 47.55 48.43 -9.76
CA HIS A 298 48.98 48.72 -9.95
C HIS A 298 49.49 48.68 -11.40
N HIS A 299 48.64 48.39 -12.40
CA HIS A 299 49.07 48.30 -13.81
C HIS A 299 48.44 49.31 -14.78
N ARG A 300 47.93 50.45 -14.29
CA ARG A 300 47.51 51.55 -15.17
C ARG A 300 48.00 52.93 -14.75
N ILE A 301 49.29 53.08 -14.49
CA ILE A 301 49.95 54.40 -14.60
C ILE A 301 51.39 54.20 -15.07
N ARG A 302 51.66 54.42 -16.37
CA ARG A 302 52.55 55.49 -16.82
C ARG A 302 52.45 55.69 -18.35
N PRO A 303 52.20 56.92 -18.82
CA PRO A 303 52.36 57.37 -20.19
C PRO A 303 53.78 57.94 -20.42
N THR A 304 54.02 58.49 -21.62
CA THR A 304 55.19 59.25 -22.14
C THR A 304 56.29 58.38 -22.76
N MET A 305 56.84 58.66 -23.96
CA MET A 305 56.73 59.77 -24.92
C MET A 305 56.72 59.21 -26.34
#